data_AF-A0A7S1XJC1-F1
#
_entry.id   AF-A0A7S1XJC1-F1
#
_cell.length_a   1.000
_cell.length_b   1.000
_cell.length_c   1.000
_cell.angle_alpha   90.00
_cell.angle_beta   90.00
_cell.angle_gamma   90.00
#
_symmetry.space_group_name_H-M   'P 1'
#
loop_
_entity.id
_entity.type
_entity.pdbx_description
1 polymer ?
#
loop_
_entity_poly.entity_id
_entity_poly.type
_entity_poly.pdbx_seq_one_letter_code
_entity_poly.pdbx_strand_id
1 'polypeptide(L)'
;YVLRLKEARTARYVATHDAFRGDMHVAVADMAIFDSRALLRLLRGQQREALKRHLLQCRAVVLDGNLSIEEIACAASVGHELGALVFFEPTSAAKAYKAAAACCLHLITAIFPNRAELAAIGDFLSARDAQPGASPEQTSELAARCVLQRGVKRVYETRGAHGVVSYRTDAEGRVQR
;
A
#
# COMPACT_ATOMS: atom_id res chain seq x y z
N TYR A 1 -6.34 14.50 -13.40
CA TYR A 1 -5.01 14.88 -13.95
C TYR A 1 -4.28 13.61 -14.34
N VAL A 2 -3.63 13.54 -15.51
CA VAL A 2 -2.83 12.38 -15.95
C VAL A 2 -1.50 12.88 -16.48
N LEU A 3 -0.39 12.45 -15.88
CA LEU A 3 0.95 12.84 -16.31
C LEU A 3 1.37 12.01 -17.53
N ARG A 4 1.81 12.67 -18.59
CA ARG A 4 2.33 12.03 -19.81
C ARG A 4 3.82 12.33 -19.94
N LEU A 5 4.63 11.28 -20.11
CA LEU A 5 6.08 11.38 -20.26
C LEU A 5 6.45 11.02 -21.69
N LYS A 6 7.08 11.93 -22.42
CA LYS A 6 7.36 11.79 -23.86
C LYS A 6 8.25 10.57 -24.19
N GLU A 7 9.16 10.23 -23.30
CA GLU A 7 10.20 9.21 -23.51
C GLU A 7 9.96 7.93 -22.68
N ALA A 8 8.86 7.85 -21.92
CA ALA A 8 8.54 6.67 -21.13
C ALA A 8 7.44 5.84 -21.81
N ARG A 9 7.57 4.52 -21.72
CA ARG A 9 6.53 3.59 -22.17
C ARG A 9 5.48 3.42 -21.08
N THR A 10 4.21 3.41 -21.45
CA THR A 10 3.13 3.05 -20.52
C THR A 10 3.36 1.63 -19.99
N ALA A 11 3.08 1.43 -18.70
CA ALA A 11 3.18 0.12 -18.06
C ALA A 11 2.36 -0.94 -18.82
N ARG A 12 2.92 -2.13 -18.97
CA ARG A 12 2.30 -3.28 -19.64
C ARG A 12 2.40 -4.52 -18.77
N TYR A 13 1.30 -5.26 -18.71
CA TYR A 13 1.23 -6.53 -18.01
C TYR A 13 0.56 -7.54 -18.94
N VAL A 14 1.25 -8.65 -19.18
CA VAL A 14 0.73 -9.77 -19.97
C VAL A 14 0.76 -10.99 -19.08
N ALA A 15 -0.40 -11.59 -18.84
CA ALA A 15 -0.53 -12.80 -18.07
C ALA A 15 -1.25 -13.87 -18.90
N THR A 16 -0.77 -15.11 -18.76
CA THR A 16 -1.43 -16.31 -19.24
C THR A 16 -2.01 -17.04 -18.05
N HIS A 17 -3.19 -17.60 -18.22
CA HIS A 17 -3.94 -18.25 -17.14
C HIS A 17 -4.18 -19.71 -17.50
N ASP A 18 -4.29 -20.55 -16.47
CA ASP A 18 -4.74 -21.92 -16.59
C ASP A 18 -6.17 -21.96 -17.15
N ALA A 19 -6.40 -22.79 -18.16
CA ALA A 19 -7.66 -22.84 -18.88
C ALA A 19 -8.84 -23.37 -18.04
N PHE A 20 -8.56 -24.11 -16.96
CA PHE A 20 -9.59 -24.78 -16.16
C PHE A 20 -9.88 -24.05 -14.84
N ARG A 21 -8.84 -23.51 -14.20
CA ARG A 21 -8.93 -22.84 -12.89
C ARG A 21 -8.95 -21.32 -12.99
N GLY A 22 -8.44 -20.76 -14.10
CA GLY A 22 -8.26 -19.31 -14.25
C GLY A 22 -7.11 -18.75 -13.42
N ASP A 23 -6.31 -19.59 -12.76
CA ASP A 23 -5.12 -19.18 -12.02
C ASP A 23 -4.03 -18.71 -12.98
N MET A 24 -3.28 -17.67 -12.60
CA MET A 24 -2.16 -17.18 -13.40
C MET A 24 -1.06 -18.25 -13.50
N HIS A 25 -0.65 -18.59 -14.73
CA HIS A 25 0.42 -19.54 -15.01
C HIS A 25 1.77 -18.83 -15.19
N VAL A 26 1.82 -17.82 -16.07
CA VAL A 26 3.01 -17.00 -16.34
C VAL A 26 2.59 -15.57 -16.57
N ALA A 27 3.38 -14.61 -16.08
CA ALA A 27 3.21 -13.20 -16.39
C ALA A 27 4.53 -12.49 -16.71
N VAL A 28 4.45 -11.51 -17.60
CA VAL A 28 5.50 -10.56 -17.93
C VAL A 28 5.01 -9.16 -17.61
N ALA A 29 5.74 -8.44 -16.77
CA ALA A 29 5.41 -7.10 -16.32
C ALA A 29 6.49 -6.10 -16.74
N ASP A 30 6.18 -5.22 -17.70
CA ASP A 30 6.99 -4.03 -18.01
C ASP A 30 6.43 -2.84 -17.22
N MET A 31 7.03 -2.59 -16.06
CA MET A 31 6.60 -1.58 -15.09
C MET A 31 7.62 -0.44 -14.95
N ALA A 32 8.58 -0.33 -15.87
CA ALA A 32 9.73 0.58 -15.78
C ALA A 32 9.34 2.07 -15.67
N ILE A 33 8.12 2.45 -16.08
CA ILE A 33 7.64 3.83 -15.93
C ILE A 33 7.57 4.29 -14.48
N PHE A 34 7.36 3.39 -13.52
CA PHE A 34 7.32 3.73 -12.10
C PHE A 34 8.70 4.09 -11.54
N ASP A 35 9.78 3.72 -12.22
CA ASP A 35 11.15 4.13 -11.84
C ASP A 35 11.47 5.57 -12.27
N SER A 36 10.61 6.20 -13.08
CA SER A 36 10.82 7.57 -13.58
C SER A 36 10.78 8.65 -12.49
N ARG A 37 10.24 8.32 -11.30
CA ARG A 37 10.01 9.25 -10.16
C ARG A 37 9.26 10.51 -10.56
N ALA A 38 8.40 10.40 -11.57
CA ALA A 38 7.75 11.54 -12.18
C ALA A 38 6.72 12.20 -11.26
N LEU A 39 6.06 11.43 -10.38
CA LEU A 39 5.18 11.98 -9.36
C LEU A 39 5.98 12.80 -8.35
N LEU A 40 7.17 12.34 -7.96
CA LEU A 40 8.03 13.10 -7.05
C LEU A 40 8.45 14.45 -7.64
N ARG A 41 8.81 14.47 -8.94
CA ARG A 41 9.13 15.72 -9.66
C ARG A 41 7.92 16.66 -9.72
N LEU A 42 6.72 16.12 -9.93
CA LEU A 42 5.48 16.90 -9.94
C LEU A 42 5.17 17.49 -8.56
N LEU A 43 5.30 16.68 -7.50
CA LEU A 43 5.03 17.08 -6.11
C LEU A 43 6.05 18.08 -5.55
N ARG A 44 7.30 18.05 -6.04
CA ARG A 44 8.37 18.95 -5.59
C ARG A 44 8.63 20.13 -6.53
N GLY A 45 8.10 20.08 -7.75
CA GLY A 45 8.39 21.06 -8.80
C GLY A 45 7.37 22.20 -8.89
N GLN A 46 7.54 23.03 -9.92
CA GLN A 46 6.69 24.22 -10.16
C GLN A 46 5.21 23.89 -10.40
N GLN A 47 4.90 22.65 -10.79
CA GLN A 47 3.52 22.19 -11.00
C GLN A 47 2.81 21.76 -9.70
N ARG A 48 3.50 21.80 -8.55
CA ARG A 48 2.94 21.42 -7.23
C ARG A 48 1.65 22.15 -6.92
N GLU A 49 1.57 23.46 -7.16
CA GLU A 49 0.38 24.26 -6.84
C GLU A 49 -0.83 23.96 -7.73
N ALA A 50 -0.60 23.53 -8.97
CA ALA A 50 -1.68 23.02 -9.82
C ALA A 50 -2.21 21.68 -9.29
N LEU A 51 -1.31 20.78 -8.89
CA LEU A 51 -1.70 19.49 -8.29
C LEU A 51 -2.41 19.67 -6.95
N LYS A 52 -1.91 20.54 -6.05
CA LYS A 52 -2.53 20.85 -4.76
C LYS A 52 -3.98 21.33 -4.93
N ARG A 53 -4.26 22.17 -5.93
CA ARG A 53 -5.64 22.61 -6.21
C ARG A 53 -6.57 21.45 -6.56
N HIS A 54 -6.08 20.45 -7.27
CA HIS A 54 -6.85 19.23 -7.51
C HIS A 54 -7.00 18.40 -6.22
N LEU A 55 -5.93 18.23 -5.46
CA LEU A 55 -5.94 17.44 -4.22
C LEU A 55 -6.80 18.06 -3.11
N LEU A 56 -6.93 19.40 -3.05
CA LEU A 56 -7.81 20.10 -2.11
C LEU A 56 -9.29 19.70 -2.25
N GLN A 57 -9.70 19.22 -3.43
CA GLN A 57 -11.06 18.75 -3.68
C GLN A 57 -11.22 17.25 -3.36
N CYS A 58 -10.12 16.54 -3.15
CA CYS A 58 -10.12 15.11 -2.89
C CYS A 58 -10.43 14.84 -1.41
N ARG A 59 -11.44 14.00 -1.15
CA ARG A 59 -11.72 13.48 0.20
C ARG A 59 -10.77 12.35 0.61
N ALA A 60 -10.12 11.72 -0.37
CA ALA A 60 -9.20 10.63 -0.15
C ALA A 60 -8.09 10.61 -1.21
N VAL A 61 -6.94 10.06 -0.82
CA VAL A 61 -5.78 9.78 -1.67
C VAL A 61 -5.47 8.31 -1.53
N VAL A 62 -5.47 7.57 -2.64
CA VAL A 62 -5.07 6.16 -2.68
C VAL A 62 -3.68 6.06 -3.27
N LEU A 63 -2.76 5.49 -2.50
CA LEU A 63 -1.38 5.26 -2.87
C LEU A 63 -1.21 3.81 -3.28
N ASP A 64 -0.63 3.59 -4.46
CA ASP A 64 -0.42 2.26 -5.04
C ASP A 64 1.03 1.79 -4.77
N GLY A 65 1.20 0.49 -4.52
CA GLY A 65 2.49 -0.13 -4.22
C GLY A 65 3.51 -0.07 -5.37
N ASN A 66 3.09 0.29 -6.59
CA ASN A 66 4.01 0.56 -7.70
C ASN A 66 4.83 1.83 -7.48
N LEU A 67 4.34 2.81 -6.71
CA LEU A 67 5.07 4.05 -6.41
C LEU A 67 6.40 3.76 -5.70
N SER A 68 7.38 4.66 -5.86
CA SER A 68 8.63 4.59 -5.09
C SER A 68 8.39 4.87 -3.60
N ILE A 69 9.31 4.46 -2.73
CA ILE A 69 9.23 4.74 -1.29
C ILE A 69 9.12 6.25 -1.03
N GLU A 70 9.92 7.04 -1.74
CA GLU A 70 9.92 8.50 -1.63
C GLU A 70 8.64 9.14 -2.19
N GLU A 71 8.06 8.58 -3.24
CA GLU A 71 6.77 9.01 -3.77
C GLU A 71 5.63 8.71 -2.80
N ILE A 72 5.61 7.54 -2.17
CA ILE A 72 4.66 7.17 -1.13
C ILE A 72 4.76 8.13 0.05
N ALA A 73 5.96 8.36 0.58
CA ALA A 73 6.17 9.30 1.69
C ALA A 73 5.68 10.71 1.34
N CYS A 74 6.06 11.22 0.17
CA CYS A 74 5.69 12.57 -0.25
C CYS A 74 4.18 12.72 -0.48
N ALA A 75 3.54 11.74 -1.13
CA ALA A 75 2.12 11.79 -1.41
C ALA A 75 1.27 11.59 -0.15
N ALA A 76 1.70 10.73 0.78
CA ALA A 76 1.07 10.57 2.09
C ALA A 76 1.11 11.88 2.90
N SER A 77 2.27 12.55 2.94
CA SER A 77 2.41 13.85 3.61
C SER A 77 1.47 14.89 3.01
N VAL A 78 1.46 15.04 1.68
CA VAL A 78 0.59 16.01 1.01
C VAL A 78 -0.89 15.69 1.23
N GLY A 79 -1.29 14.42 1.16
CA GLY A 79 -2.67 14.01 1.44
C GLY A 79 -3.09 14.37 2.87
N HIS A 80 -2.22 14.09 3.84
CA HIS A 80 -2.45 14.41 5.25
C HIS A 80 -2.52 15.92 5.52
N GLU A 81 -1.58 16.71 4.98
CA GLU A 81 -1.56 18.18 5.08
C GLU A 81 -2.85 18.82 4.55
N LEU A 82 -3.45 18.22 3.53
CA LEU A 82 -4.69 18.69 2.90
C LEU A 82 -5.96 18.15 3.60
N GLY A 83 -5.82 17.38 4.67
CA GLY A 83 -6.94 16.80 5.42
C GLY A 83 -7.64 15.64 4.71
N ALA A 84 -7.04 15.05 3.67
CA ALA A 84 -7.60 13.91 2.97
C ALA A 84 -7.33 12.58 3.71
N LEU A 85 -8.23 11.61 3.55
CA LEU A 85 -7.97 10.24 4.01
C LEU A 85 -6.93 9.58 3.10
N VAL A 86 -5.81 9.14 3.69
CA VAL A 86 -4.75 8.45 2.93
C VAL A 86 -4.94 6.95 3.03
N PHE A 87 -4.98 6.28 1.89
CA PHE A 87 -5.10 4.85 1.75
C PHE A 87 -3.86 4.29 1.07
N PHE A 88 -3.45 3.08 1.43
CA PHE A 88 -2.35 2.39 0.74
C PHE A 88 -2.76 1.00 0.30
N GLU A 89 -2.49 0.71 -0.96
CA GLU A 89 -2.69 -0.60 -1.57
C GLU A 89 -1.35 -1.23 -1.94
N PRO A 90 -0.91 -2.31 -1.26
CA PRO A 90 0.36 -3.00 -1.49
C PRO A 90 0.62 -3.49 -2.92
N THR A 91 -0.40 -3.91 -3.67
CA THR A 91 -0.35 -4.48 -5.02
C THR A 91 0.33 -5.85 -5.13
N SER A 92 1.41 -6.10 -4.39
CA SER A 92 2.06 -7.40 -4.29
C SER A 92 2.89 -7.53 -3.01
N ALA A 93 3.13 -8.76 -2.56
CA ALA A 93 3.94 -9.03 -1.36
C ALA A 93 5.33 -8.38 -1.41
N ALA A 94 5.97 -8.37 -2.59
CA ALA A 94 7.29 -7.76 -2.79
C ALA A 94 7.29 -6.22 -2.65
N LYS A 95 6.12 -5.57 -2.77
CA LYS A 95 5.96 -4.11 -2.67
C LYS A 95 5.29 -3.66 -1.38
N ALA A 96 4.66 -4.59 -0.66
CA ALA A 96 3.87 -4.32 0.52
C ALA A 96 4.62 -3.56 1.61
N TYR A 97 5.92 -3.85 1.78
CA TYR A 97 6.76 -3.20 2.78
C TYR A 97 7.00 -1.70 2.54
N LYS A 98 6.75 -1.19 1.33
CA LYS A 98 7.16 0.17 0.94
C LYS A 98 6.55 1.27 1.82
N ALA A 99 5.29 1.14 2.23
CA ALA A 99 4.67 2.13 3.14
C ALA A 99 5.33 2.13 4.53
N ALA A 100 5.77 0.97 5.01
CA ALA A 100 6.54 0.86 6.24
C ALA A 100 7.95 1.44 6.07
N ALA A 101 8.64 1.13 4.96
CA ALA A 101 9.95 1.69 4.64
C ALA A 101 9.93 3.20 4.38
N ALA A 102 8.82 3.73 3.92
CA ALA A 102 8.58 5.16 3.73
C ALA A 102 8.40 5.94 5.05
N CYS A 103 8.36 5.23 6.20
CA CYS A 103 8.14 5.80 7.52
C CYS A 103 6.85 6.63 7.63
N CYS A 104 5.83 6.34 6.82
CA CYS A 104 4.61 7.15 6.71
C CYS A 104 3.34 6.43 7.19
N LEU A 105 3.46 5.27 7.85
CA LEU A 105 2.30 4.49 8.34
C LEU A 105 1.35 5.31 9.23
N HIS A 106 1.88 6.22 10.05
CA HIS A 106 1.10 7.11 10.91
C HIS A 106 0.24 8.14 10.14
N LEU A 107 0.53 8.37 8.85
CA LEU A 107 -0.25 9.23 7.98
C LEU A 107 -1.37 8.46 7.25
N ILE A 108 -1.32 7.13 7.27
CA ILE A 108 -2.23 6.25 6.52
C ILE A 108 -3.47 5.94 7.36
N THR A 109 -4.64 6.19 6.79
CA THR A 109 -5.94 5.86 7.38
C THR A 109 -6.20 4.36 7.33
N ALA A 110 -6.05 3.73 6.17
CA ALA A 110 -6.20 2.29 6.06
C ALA A 110 -5.29 1.67 5.00
N ILE A 111 -4.98 0.38 5.19
CA ILE A 111 -4.29 -0.46 4.21
C ILE A 111 -5.13 -1.68 3.84
N PHE A 112 -4.94 -2.19 2.61
CA PHE A 112 -5.78 -3.26 2.03
C PHE A 112 -5.01 -4.52 1.60
N PRO A 113 -4.07 -5.05 2.41
CA PRO A 113 -3.26 -6.19 2.01
C PRO A 113 -4.09 -7.47 1.83
N ASN A 114 -3.65 -8.38 0.97
CA ASN A 114 -3.96 -9.80 1.14
C ASN A 114 -3.09 -10.44 2.23
N ARG A 115 -3.33 -11.72 2.54
CA ARG A 115 -2.57 -12.46 3.57
C ARG A 115 -1.05 -12.44 3.35
N ALA A 116 -0.58 -12.62 2.11
CA ALA A 116 0.85 -12.66 1.80
C ALA A 116 1.50 -11.27 1.94
N GLU A 117 0.78 -10.22 1.53
CA GLU A 117 1.23 -8.83 1.69
C GLU A 117 1.27 -8.41 3.15
N LEU A 118 0.27 -8.79 3.94
CA LEU A 118 0.23 -8.48 5.36
C LEU A 118 1.40 -9.16 6.09
N ALA A 119 1.68 -10.42 5.77
CA ALA A 119 2.85 -11.12 6.28
C ALA A 119 4.16 -10.40 5.91
N ALA A 120 4.34 -10.02 4.64
CA ALA A 120 5.53 -9.29 4.20
C ALA A 120 5.73 -7.93 4.92
N ILE A 121 4.63 -7.22 5.21
CA ILE A 121 4.70 -6.00 6.03
C ILE A 121 5.11 -6.34 7.47
N GLY A 122 4.52 -7.38 8.06
CA GLY A 122 4.87 -7.85 9.41
C GLY A 122 6.34 -8.22 9.54
N ASP A 123 6.87 -8.98 8.57
CA ASP A 123 8.27 -9.40 8.51
C ASP A 123 9.21 -8.20 8.45
N PHE A 124 8.91 -7.21 7.59
CA PHE A 124 9.70 -5.98 7.49
C PHE A 124 9.67 -5.17 8.79
N LEU A 125 8.53 -5.15 9.47
CA LEU A 125 8.34 -4.43 10.73
C LEU A 125 8.91 -5.16 11.95
N SER A 126 9.69 -6.23 11.74
CA SER A 126 10.28 -7.04 12.80
C SER A 126 9.25 -7.66 13.73
N ALA A 127 8.18 -8.24 13.18
CA ALA A 127 7.42 -9.29 13.86
C ALA A 127 8.26 -10.60 13.98
N ARG A 128 9.53 -10.48 14.41
CA ARG A 128 10.43 -11.62 14.68
C ARG A 128 9.95 -12.48 15.86
N ASP A 129 8.87 -12.08 16.53
CA ASP A 129 8.09 -12.91 17.46
C ASP A 129 7.09 -13.82 16.73
N ALA A 130 7.41 -14.28 15.52
CA ALA A 130 6.71 -15.41 14.94
C ALA A 130 7.05 -16.64 15.79
N GLN A 131 6.22 -16.87 16.81
CA GLN A 131 6.27 -18.05 17.67
C GLN A 131 6.27 -19.30 16.78
N PRO A 132 7.26 -20.20 16.90
CA PRO A 132 7.24 -21.47 16.19
C PRO A 132 5.90 -22.18 16.43
N GLY A 133 5.17 -22.48 15.35
CA GLY A 133 3.84 -23.12 15.43
C GLY A 133 2.63 -22.17 15.46
N ALA A 134 2.83 -20.85 15.27
CA ALA A 134 1.70 -19.93 15.09
C ALA A 134 0.85 -20.29 13.87
N SER A 135 -0.48 -20.21 14.01
CA SER A 135 -1.41 -20.39 12.89
C SER A 135 -1.36 -19.19 11.92
N PRO A 136 -1.77 -19.36 10.64
CA PRO A 136 -1.84 -18.25 9.69
C PRO A 136 -2.66 -17.06 10.19
N GLU A 137 -3.72 -17.31 10.95
CA GLU A 137 -4.56 -16.29 11.58
C GLU A 137 -3.81 -15.53 12.67
N GLN A 138 -3.04 -16.23 13.51
CA GLN A 138 -2.20 -15.60 14.55
C GLN A 138 -1.10 -14.75 13.93
N THR A 139 -0.46 -15.24 12.86
CA THR A 139 0.54 -14.47 12.09
C THR A 139 -0.08 -13.20 11.49
N SER A 140 -1.28 -13.30 10.90
CA SER A 140 -1.98 -12.16 10.32
C SER A 140 -2.38 -11.13 11.39
N GLU A 141 -2.87 -11.59 12.55
CA GLU A 141 -3.21 -10.71 13.67
C GLU A 141 -1.98 -9.99 14.24
N LEU A 142 -0.85 -10.71 14.39
CA LEU A 142 0.41 -10.11 14.85
C LEU A 142 0.91 -9.05 13.86
N ALA A 143 0.91 -9.36 12.56
CA ALA A 143 1.30 -8.41 11.53
C ALA A 143 0.37 -7.17 11.50
N ALA A 144 -0.94 -7.37 11.57
CA ALA A 144 -1.91 -6.27 11.64
C ALA A 144 -1.69 -5.41 12.90
N ARG A 145 -1.41 -6.03 14.05
CA ARG A 145 -1.06 -5.33 15.29
C ARG A 145 0.19 -4.47 15.11
N CYS A 146 1.24 -5.01 14.50
CA CYS A 146 2.46 -4.26 14.22
C CYS A 146 2.18 -3.03 13.34
N VAL A 147 1.31 -3.16 12.33
CA VAL A 147 0.92 -2.04 11.47
C VAL A 147 0.11 -0.99 12.23
N LEU A 148 -0.89 -1.42 13.00
CA LEU A 148 -1.77 -0.53 13.79
C LEU A 148 -0.97 0.26 14.84
N GLN A 149 -0.03 -0.39 15.53
CA GLN A 149 0.87 0.25 16.51
C GLN A 149 1.76 1.35 15.90
N ARG A 150 1.92 1.37 14.57
CA ARG A 150 2.67 2.40 13.84
C ARG A 150 1.79 3.54 13.32
N GLY A 151 0.54 3.58 13.74
CA GLY A 151 -0.38 4.70 13.55
C GLY A 151 -1.39 4.52 12.40
N VAL A 152 -1.38 3.39 11.70
CA VAL A 152 -2.46 3.07 10.76
C VAL A 152 -3.75 2.87 11.54
N LYS A 153 -4.87 3.46 11.10
CA LYS A 153 -6.14 3.36 11.84
C LYS A 153 -6.86 2.04 11.59
N ARG A 154 -6.75 1.48 10.38
CA ARG A 154 -7.42 0.24 9.97
C ARG A 154 -6.59 -0.62 9.02
N VAL A 155 -6.65 -1.94 9.20
CA VAL A 155 -6.09 -2.92 8.25
C VAL A 155 -7.24 -3.77 7.74
N TYR A 156 -7.35 -3.94 6.42
CA TYR A 156 -8.36 -4.81 5.80
C TYR A 156 -7.64 -5.95 5.07
N GLU A 157 -7.53 -7.11 5.71
CA GLU A 157 -6.92 -8.30 5.11
C GLU A 157 -7.93 -8.97 4.17
N THR A 158 -7.63 -8.99 2.86
CA THR A 158 -8.42 -9.72 1.87
C THR A 158 -8.03 -11.20 1.84
N ARG A 159 -9.02 -12.09 1.79
CA ARG A 159 -8.84 -13.57 1.85
C ARG A 159 -9.49 -14.31 0.69
N GLY A 160 -9.58 -13.65 -0.48
CA GLY A 160 -10.23 -14.21 -1.66
C GLY A 160 -11.67 -14.66 -1.36
N ALA A 161 -11.97 -15.94 -1.59
CA ALA A 161 -13.30 -16.52 -1.34
C ALA A 161 -13.76 -16.46 0.13
N HIS A 162 -12.84 -16.27 1.08
CA HIS A 162 -13.16 -16.17 2.51
C HIS A 162 -13.48 -14.75 2.99
N GLY A 163 -13.63 -13.79 2.06
CA GLY A 163 -14.03 -12.43 2.36
C GLY A 163 -12.90 -11.55 2.88
N VAL A 164 -13.22 -10.66 3.82
CA VAL A 164 -12.30 -9.65 4.37
C VAL A 164 -12.33 -9.70 5.88
N VAL A 165 -11.15 -9.59 6.50
CA VAL A 165 -11.00 -9.39 7.94
C VAL A 165 -10.54 -7.97 8.20
N SER A 166 -11.26 -7.24 9.05
CA SER A 166 -10.89 -5.90 9.49
C SER A 166 -10.05 -6.01 10.77
N TYR A 167 -9.10 -5.10 10.94
CA TYR A 167 -8.40 -4.90 12.20
C TYR A 167 -8.38 -3.40 12.51
N ARG A 168 -8.58 -3.04 13.78
CA ARG A 168 -8.54 -1.66 14.28
C ARG A 168 -8.02 -1.61 15.72
N THR A 169 -7.56 -0.45 16.17
CA THR A 169 -7.39 -0.22 17.61
C THR A 169 -8.67 0.32 18.24
N ASP A 170 -9.00 -0.11 19.45
CA ASP A 170 -10.04 0.51 20.27
C ASP A 170 -9.53 1.77 21.00
N ALA A 171 -10.39 2.37 21.82
CA ALA A 171 -10.06 3.57 22.58
C ALA A 171 -8.92 3.36 23.58
N GLU A 172 -8.68 2.12 24.02
CA GLU A 172 -7.58 1.74 24.90
C GLU A 172 -6.34 1.25 24.13
N GLY A 173 -6.34 1.36 22.80
CA GLY A 173 -5.23 0.95 21.94
C GLY A 173 -5.10 -0.56 21.73
N ARG A 174 -6.11 -1.36 22.13
CA ARG A 174 -6.11 -2.82 21.92
C ARG A 174 -6.59 -3.15 20.51
N VAL A 175 -5.98 -4.16 19.90
CA VAL A 175 -6.37 -4.61 18.55
C VAL A 175 -7.68 -5.38 18.61
N GLN A 176 -8.65 -4.93 17.82
CA GLN A 176 -9.92 -5.61 17.57
C GLN A 176 -9.95 -6.12 16.14
N ARG A 177 -10.51 -7.31 15.97
CA ARG A 177 -10.82 -7.97 14.70
C ARG A 177 -12.30 -7.78 14.36
#